data_AF-A0A961U8J8-F1
#
_entry.id   AF-A0A961U8J8-F1
#
_cell.length_a   1.000
_cell.length_b   1.000
_cell.length_c   1.000
_cell.angle_alpha   90.00
_cell.angle_beta   90.00
_cell.angle_gamma   90.00
#
_symmetry.space_group_name_H-M   'P 1'
#
loop_
_entity.id
_entity.type
_entity.pdbx_description
1 polymer ?
#
loop_
_entity_poly.entity_id
_entity_poly.type
_entity_poly.pdbx_seq_one_letter_code
_entity_poly.pdbx_strand_id
1 'polypeptide(L)' 'YLFGDGCEDDIITDFSAGAGAGDVLNIAAFGFADFAAVQAATTDTAGGALIQLDADDSVTLQGVLKADLAGDDFVLV' A
#
# COMPACT_ATOMS: atom_id res chain seq x y z
N TYR A 1 -8.35 0.57 5.07
CA TYR A 1 -7.37 0.95 6.10
C TYR A 1 -7.01 2.43 5.96
N LEU A 2 -6.72 3.14 7.06
CA LEU A 2 -6.35 4.56 7.05
C LEU A 2 -4.97 4.70 7.68
N PHE A 3 -4.04 5.33 6.95
CA PHE A 3 -2.68 5.57 7.40
C PHE A 3 -2.41 7.08 7.46
N GLY A 4 -1.66 7.48 8.48
CA GLY A 4 -1.15 8.83 8.66
C GLY A 4 0.32 8.79 9.04
N ASP A 5 1.02 9.90 8.81
CA ASP A 5 2.43 10.09 9.14
C ASP A 5 2.72 9.76 10.62
N GLY A 6 3.77 8.97 10.85
CA GLY A 6 4.23 8.47 12.15
C GLY A 6 3.54 7.18 12.60
N CYS A 7 3.05 6.36 11.67
CA CYS A 7 2.53 5.01 11.96
C CYS A 7 3.62 3.95 12.09
N GLU A 8 4.87 4.29 11.76
CA GLU A 8 6.00 3.39 11.63
C GLU A 8 5.71 2.26 10.61
N ASP A 9 6.11 1.03 10.93
CA ASP A 9 5.99 -0.14 10.07
C ASP A 9 4.78 -1.00 10.46
N ASP A 10 3.75 -1.03 9.62
CA ASP A 10 2.56 -1.84 9.83
C ASP A 10 2.52 -3.11 8.97
N ILE A 11 1.81 -4.13 9.43
CA ILE A 11 1.52 -5.36 8.69
C ILE A 11 0.02 -5.58 8.64
N ILE A 12 -0.55 -5.63 7.43
CA ILE A 12 -1.96 -5.96 7.18
C ILE A 12 -2.03 -7.41 6.69
N THR A 13 -2.81 -8.25 7.37
CA THR A 13 -2.81 -9.70 7.14
C THR A 13 -3.96 -10.22 6.27
N ASP A 14 -4.96 -9.40 6.02
CA ASP A 14 -6.23 -9.77 5.38
C ASP A 14 -6.63 -8.77 4.28
N PHE A 15 -5.65 -8.07 3.68
CA PHE A 15 -5.90 -7.15 2.57
C PHE A 15 -6.30 -7.90 1.30
N SER A 16 -7.49 -7.61 0.78
CA SER A 16 -7.98 -8.14 -0.49
C SER A 16 -7.67 -7.17 -1.65
N ALA A 17 -6.55 -7.37 -2.33
CA ALA A 17 -6.12 -6.57 -3.48
C ALA A 17 -6.84 -6.93 -4.79
N GLY A 18 -6.72 -6.02 -5.77
CA GLY A 18 -7.08 -6.26 -7.16
C GLY A 18 -8.25 -5.40 -7.65
N ALA A 19 -8.36 -5.28 -8.97
CA ALA A 19 -9.32 -4.37 -9.58
C ALA A 19 -10.78 -4.74 -9.23
N GLY A 20 -11.56 -3.73 -8.81
CA GLY A 20 -12.98 -3.85 -8.50
C GLY A 20 -13.26 -3.91 -7.00
N ALA A 21 -14.02 -4.91 -6.58
CA ALA A 21 -14.42 -5.04 -5.17
C ALA A 21 -13.28 -5.66 -4.36
N GLY A 22 -12.55 -4.83 -3.63
CA GLY A 22 -11.46 -5.19 -2.73
C GLY A 22 -11.37 -4.24 -1.54
N ASP A 23 -10.32 -4.39 -0.74
CA ASP A 23 -10.01 -3.45 0.33
C ASP A 23 -9.32 -2.20 -0.22
N VAL A 24 -9.54 -1.07 0.47
CA VAL A 24 -8.94 0.19 0.09
C VAL A 24 -7.98 0.67 1.17
N LEU A 25 -6.78 1.06 0.76
CA LEU A 25 -5.75 1.66 1.57
C LEU A 25 -5.72 3.18 1.35
N ASN A 26 -6.07 3.95 2.38
CA ASN A 26 -5.97 5.41 2.32
C ASN A 26 -4.61 5.87 2.83
N ILE A 27 -3.78 6.33 1.87
CA ILE A 27 -2.41 6.83 2.06
C ILE A 27 -2.29 8.26 1.51
N ALA A 28 -3.39 8.99 1.43
CA ALA A 28 -3.40 10.38 0.95
C ALA A 28 -2.50 11.29 1.81
N ALA A 29 -2.21 10.93 3.06
CA ALA A 29 -1.27 11.68 3.91
C ALA A 29 0.17 11.71 3.36
N PHE A 30 0.56 10.75 2.51
CA PHE A 30 1.95 10.57 2.03
C PHE A 30 2.22 11.20 0.66
N GLY A 31 1.22 11.83 0.03
CA GLY A 31 1.43 12.67 -1.14
C GLY A 31 1.83 11.94 -2.44
N PHE A 32 1.51 10.64 -2.58
CA PHE A 32 1.67 9.93 -3.84
C PHE A 32 0.81 10.55 -4.95
N ALA A 33 1.44 10.84 -6.10
CA ALA A 33 0.77 11.50 -7.22
C ALA A 33 -0.21 10.60 -7.99
N ASP A 34 0.10 9.30 -8.10
CA ASP A 34 -0.71 8.32 -8.80
C ASP A 34 -0.36 6.88 -8.38
N PHE A 35 -1.10 5.90 -8.92
CA PHE A 35 -0.83 4.49 -8.68
C PHE A 35 0.54 4.02 -9.20
N ALA A 36 1.09 4.67 -10.24
CA ALA A 36 2.42 4.32 -10.74
C ALA A 36 3.51 4.70 -9.72
N ALA A 37 3.34 5.80 -8.99
CA ALA A 37 4.20 6.17 -7.88
C ALA A 37 4.13 5.16 -6.72
N VAL A 38 2.93 4.69 -6.37
CA VAL A 38 2.74 3.63 -5.36
C VAL A 38 3.43 2.34 -5.80
N GLN A 39 3.23 1.92 -7.05
CA GLN A 39 3.93 0.79 -7.65
C GLN A 39 5.45 0.97 -7.60
N ALA A 40 5.98 2.16 -7.88
CA ALA A 40 7.41 2.42 -7.82
C ALA A 40 7.97 2.29 -6.38
N ALA A 41 7.19 2.66 -5.37
CA ALA A 41 7.53 2.54 -3.95
C ALA A 41 7.28 1.13 -3.35
N THR A 42 6.62 0.24 -4.11
CA THR A 42 6.30 -1.11 -3.66
C THR A 42 7.41 -2.11 -4.02
N THR A 43 7.81 -2.94 -3.06
CA THR A 43 8.75 -4.06 -3.26
C THR A 43 8.14 -5.36 -2.76
N ASP A 44 8.21 -6.42 -3.56
CA ASP A 44 7.83 -7.76 -3.10
C ASP A 44 8.89 -8.31 -2.14
N THR A 45 8.43 -8.77 -0.99
CA THR A 45 9.25 -9.44 0.03
C THR A 45 8.76 -10.87 0.25
N ALA A 46 9.47 -11.66 1.06
CA ALA A 46 8.96 -12.97 1.48
C ALA A 46 7.64 -12.89 2.29
N GLY A 47 7.32 -11.71 2.84
CA GLY A 47 6.09 -11.45 3.58
C GLY A 47 4.93 -10.98 2.73
N GLY A 48 5.18 -10.49 1.51
CA GLY A 48 4.19 -9.82 0.64
C GLY A 48 4.68 -8.47 0.12
N ALA A 49 3.76 -7.66 -0.39
CA ALA A 49 4.03 -6.34 -0.96
C ALA A 49 4.31 -5.33 0.17
N LEU A 50 5.55 -4.89 0.28
CA LEU A 50 5.97 -3.80 1.16
C LEU A 50 5.87 -2.48 0.38
N ILE A 51 5.06 -1.55 0.87
CA ILE A 51 4.93 -0.20 0.34
C ILE A 51 5.69 0.74 1.28
N GLN A 52 6.78 1.32 0.78
CA GLN A 52 7.48 2.38 1.51
C GLN A 52 6.66 3.68 1.37
N LEU A 53 6.08 4.18 2.45
CA LEU A 53 5.19 5.34 2.42
C LEU A 53 6.00 6.65 2.43
N ASP A 54 7.02 6.72 3.27
CA ASP A 54 8.04 7.78 3.25
C ASP A 54 9.40 7.29 3.80
N ALA A 55 10.18 8.14 4.50
CA ALA A 55 11.46 7.74 5.06
C ALA A 55 11.35 6.84 6.29
N ASP A 56 10.27 6.98 7.07
CA ASP A 56 10.11 6.39 8.40
C ASP A 56 8.85 5.50 8.51
N ASP A 57 7.91 5.59 7.55
CA ASP A 57 6.67 4.81 7.53
C ASP A 57 6.62 3.78 6.38
N SER A 58 6.11 2.59 6.69
CA SER A 58 5.85 1.56 5.68
C SER A 58 4.65 0.69 6.02
N VAL A 59 4.11 0.01 5.01
CA VAL A 59 3.07 -1.01 5.21
C VAL A 59 3.35 -2.26 4.39
N THR A 60 3.32 -3.42 5.05
CA THR A 60 3.38 -4.72 4.40
C THR A 60 1.98 -5.30 4.25
N LEU A 61 1.56 -5.57 3.02
CA LEU A 61 0.36 -6.32 2.70
C LEU A 61 0.71 -7.81 2.64
N GLN A 62 0.46 -8.53 3.73
CA GLN A 62 0.90 -9.91 3.86
C GLN A 62 0.22 -10.82 2.84
N GLY A 63 1.01 -11.60 2.11
CA GLY A 63 0.51 -12.54 1.11
C GLY A 63 -0.04 -11.92 -0.17
N VAL A 64 0.00 -10.59 -0.31
CA VAL A 64 -0.33 -9.86 -1.53
C VAL A 64 0.94 -9.68 -2.35
N LEU A 65 0.88 -9.90 -3.67
CA LEU A 65 1.98 -9.54 -4.57
C LEU A 65 1.77 -8.12 -5.11
N LYS A 66 2.86 -7.41 -5.38
CA LYS A 66 2.86 -6.12 -6.06
C LYS A 66 2.07 -6.14 -7.37
N ALA A 67 2.11 -7.26 -8.10
CA ALA A 67 1.39 -7.44 -9.35
C ALA A 67 -0.14 -7.57 -9.19
N ASP A 68 -0.61 -7.88 -7.98
CA ASP A 68 -2.04 -8.01 -7.68
C ASP A 68 -2.68 -6.66 -7.35
N LEU A 69 -1.87 -5.64 -7.03
CA LEU A 69 -2.35 -4.30 -6.72
C LEU A 69 -2.98 -3.62 -7.94
N ALA A 70 -4.07 -2.92 -7.70
CA ALA A 70 -4.78 -2.11 -8.67
C ALA A 70 -4.91 -0.65 -8.20
N GLY A 71 -5.19 0.26 -9.13
CA GLY A 71 -5.27 1.68 -8.81
C GLY A 71 -6.43 2.05 -7.89
N ASP A 72 -7.52 1.29 -7.91
CA ASP A 72 -8.68 1.44 -7.04
C ASP A 72 -8.49 0.89 -5.62
N ASP A 73 -7.38 0.17 -5.36
CA ASP A 73 -6.99 -0.25 -4.02
C ASP A 73 -6.47 0.93 -3.15
N PHE A 74 -6.29 2.13 -3.72
CA PHE A 74 -5.66 3.27 -3.04
C PHE A 74 -6.49 4.54 -3.09
N VAL A 75 -6.56 5.25 -1.96
CA VAL A 75 -6.97 6.66 -1.90
C VAL A 75 -5.72 7.53 -1.82
N LEU A 76 -5.55 8.37 -2.85
CA LEU A 76 -4.42 9.30 -3.03
C LEU A 76 -4.91 10.75 -2.92
N VAL A 77 -3.98 11.71 -3.01
CA VAL A 77 -4.26 13.16 -2.99
C VAL A 77 -4.89 13.70 -4.27
#